data_AF-A0A354B0X3-F1
#
_entry.id   AF-A0A354B0X3-F1
#
_cell.length_a   1.000
_cell.length_b   1.000
_cell.length_c   1.000
_cell.angle_alpha   90.00
_cell.angle_beta   90.00
_cell.angle_gamma   90.00
#
_symmetry.space_group_name_H-M   'P 1'
#
loop_
_entity.id
_entity.type
_entity.pdbx_description
1 polymer ?
#
loop_
_entity_poly.entity_id
_entity_poly.type
_entity_poly.pdbx_seq_one_letter_code
_entity_poly.pdbx_strand_id
1 'polypeptide(L)'
;PHVATLGYGVGPGGEVTDLYPFFVVGVLHLISSAVLGLGGLYHALRGPEILENYSSFFSQDWRDKNQMTNIIGYHLILLGVGALLLVFKAMFFGGVYDTWAPGGGDVRIITNPTLSPGVIFGYLGRAPFGGEGWIIGV
;
A
#
# COMPACT_ATOMS: atom_id res chain seq x y z
N PRO A 1 9.23 -2.27 12.74
CA PRO A 1 7.80 -2.14 13.17
C PRO A 1 6.78 -2.42 12.05
N HIS A 2 6.76 -1.66 10.95
CA HIS A 2 5.75 -1.82 9.89
C HIS A 2 5.69 -3.23 9.27
N VAL A 3 6.85 -3.85 8.98
CA VAL A 3 6.91 -5.21 8.42
C VAL A 3 6.39 -6.25 9.42
N ALA A 4 6.66 -6.06 10.72
CA ALA A 4 6.16 -6.92 11.78
C ALA A 4 4.63 -6.81 11.94
N THR A 5 4.06 -5.61 11.77
CA THR A 5 2.59 -5.43 11.76
C THR A 5 1.92 -6.24 10.65
N LEU A 6 2.60 -6.43 9.51
CA LEU A 6 2.15 -7.33 8.43
C LEU A 6 2.31 -8.82 8.77
N GLY A 7 2.71 -9.17 9.99
CA GLY A 7 2.86 -10.55 10.47
C GLY A 7 4.12 -11.26 9.99
N TYR A 8 5.13 -10.54 9.50
CA TYR A 8 6.40 -11.13 9.07
C TYR A 8 7.44 -11.12 10.18
N GLY A 9 8.06 -12.27 10.44
CA GLY A 9 9.20 -12.40 11.36
C GLY A 9 8.85 -12.24 12.84
N VAL A 10 7.55 -12.26 13.18
CA VAL A 10 7.04 -12.14 14.55
C VAL A 10 6.05 -13.24 14.89
N GLY A 11 5.98 -13.58 16.17
CA GLY A 11 5.03 -14.55 16.72
C GLY A 11 4.29 -14.02 17.96
N PRO A 12 3.86 -14.90 18.87
CA PRO A 12 3.11 -14.53 20.07
C PRO A 12 3.82 -13.45 20.90
N GLY A 13 3.05 -12.49 21.43
CA GLY A 13 3.56 -11.36 22.20
C GLY A 13 4.38 -10.34 21.38
N GLY A 14 4.48 -10.52 20.06
CA GLY A 14 5.28 -9.67 19.19
C GLY A 14 6.77 -9.99 19.25
N GLU A 15 7.12 -11.16 19.77
CA GLU A 15 8.50 -11.66 19.79
C GLU A 15 9.00 -11.83 18.36
N VAL A 16 10.23 -11.38 18.10
CA VAL A 16 10.89 -11.55 16.81
C VAL A 16 11.41 -12.97 16.70
N THR A 17 10.79 -13.76 15.82
CA THR A 17 11.10 -15.18 15.63
C THR A 17 12.03 -15.43 14.44
N ASP A 18 12.02 -14.54 13.43
CA ASP A 18 12.89 -14.63 12.26
C ASP A 18 13.21 -13.24 11.71
N LEU A 19 14.49 -12.98 11.44
CA LEU A 19 14.96 -11.71 10.86
C LEU A 19 15.00 -11.71 9.33
N TYR A 20 14.94 -12.88 8.70
CA TYR A 20 15.08 -13.02 7.25
C TYR A 20 14.03 -12.21 6.45
N PRO A 21 12.73 -12.16 6.82
CA PRO A 21 11.76 -11.34 6.10
C PRO A 21 12.10 -9.85 6.09
N PHE A 22 12.66 -9.32 7.19
CA PHE A 22 13.09 -7.92 7.24
C PHE A 22 14.26 -7.66 6.30
N PHE A 23 15.22 -8.58 6.25
CA PHE A 23 16.36 -8.51 5.33
C PHE A 23 15.90 -8.54 3.87
N VAL A 24 15.01 -9.48 3.51
CA VAL A 24 14.48 -9.60 2.14
C VAL A 24 13.79 -8.30 1.70
N VAL A 25 12.93 -7.73 2.56
CA VAL A 25 12.27 -6.45 2.25
C VAL A 25 13.30 -5.36 1.98
N GLY A 26 14.33 -5.23 2.83
CA GLY A 26 15.38 -4.23 2.65
C GLY A 26 16.15 -4.39 1.33
N VAL A 27 16.60 -5.60 1.03
CA VAL A 27 17.38 -5.89 -0.20
C VAL A 27 16.56 -5.64 -1.45
N LEU A 28 15.30 -6.09 -1.49
CA LEU A 28 14.43 -5.88 -2.65
C LEU A 28 14.20 -4.38 -2.94
N HIS A 29 13.99 -3.57 -1.90
CA HIS A 29 13.81 -2.12 -2.08
C HIS A 29 15.10 -1.45 -2.55
N LEU A 30 16.25 -1.84 -2.00
CA LEU A 30 17.55 -1.28 -2.38
C LEU A 30 17.85 -1.56 -3.86
N ILE A 31 17.70 -2.81 -4.32
CA ILE A 31 17.93 -3.17 -5.73
C ILE A 31 16.92 -2.45 -6.65
N SER A 32 15.64 -2.42 -6.26
CA SER A 32 14.60 -1.74 -7.04
C SER A 32 14.88 -0.24 -7.21
N SER A 33 15.40 0.42 -6.17
CA SER A 33 15.76 1.84 -6.25
C SER A 33 16.87 2.12 -7.27
N ALA A 34 17.81 1.20 -7.47
CA ALA A 34 18.84 1.35 -8.49
C ALA A 34 18.24 1.34 -9.90
N VAL A 35 17.28 0.45 -10.17
CA VAL A 35 16.56 0.39 -11.45
C VAL A 35 15.78 1.69 -11.70
N LEU A 36 15.05 2.17 -10.69
CA LEU A 36 14.31 3.44 -10.79
C LEU A 36 15.25 4.63 -11.00
N GLY A 37 16.38 4.67 -10.29
CA GLY A 37 17.39 5.73 -10.43
C GLY A 37 18.02 5.76 -11.82
N LEU A 38 18.33 4.60 -12.41
CA LEU A 38 18.83 4.50 -13.77
C LEU A 38 17.81 4.99 -14.80
N GLY A 39 16.54 4.60 -14.67
CA GLY A 39 15.46 5.09 -15.53
C GLY A 39 15.30 6.60 -15.42
N GLY A 40 15.30 7.15 -14.20
CA GLY A 40 15.24 8.59 -13.96
C GLY A 40 16.40 9.35 -14.58
N LEU A 41 17.64 8.86 -14.42
CA LEU A 41 18.83 9.49 -15.00
C LEU A 41 18.79 9.47 -16.53
N TYR A 42 18.38 8.35 -17.11
CA TYR A 42 18.22 8.23 -18.56
C TYR A 42 17.21 9.25 -19.08
N HIS A 43 16.01 9.32 -18.50
CA HIS A 43 14.97 10.23 -18.95
C HIS A 43 15.31 11.72 -18.71
N ALA A 44 16.11 12.03 -17.68
CA ALA A 44 16.52 13.40 -17.39
C ALA A 44 17.68 13.91 -18.27
N LEU A 45 18.63 13.04 -18.64
CA LEU A 45 19.87 13.47 -19.33
C LEU A 45 19.98 13.04 -20.79
N ARG A 46 19.28 11.97 -21.19
CA ARG A 46 19.49 11.33 -22.50
C ARG A 46 18.20 11.14 -23.30
N GLY A 47 17.08 10.95 -22.64
CA GLY A 47 15.78 10.79 -23.26
C GLY A 47 15.33 12.03 -24.05
N PRO A 48 14.27 11.90 -24.86
CA PRO A 48 13.65 13.05 -25.51
C PRO A 48 13.13 14.05 -24.47
N GLU A 49 13.41 15.33 -24.68
CA GLU A 49 12.96 16.43 -23.80
C GLU A 49 11.44 16.61 -23.82
N ILE A 50 10.81 16.32 -24.98
CA ILE A 50 9.39 16.49 -25.24
C ILE A 50 8.86 15.17 -25.81
N LEU A 51 7.80 14.62 -25.21
CA LEU A 51 7.27 13.29 -25.54
C LEU A 51 6.19 13.32 -26.62
N GLU A 52 5.63 14.48 -26.89
CA GLU A 52 4.56 14.76 -27.84
C GLU A 52 4.93 14.34 -29.27
N ASN A 53 6.21 14.52 -29.63
CA ASN A 53 6.76 14.12 -30.93
C ASN A 53 7.25 12.66 -30.95
N TYR A 54 7.36 12.03 -29.79
CA TYR A 54 7.87 10.67 -29.66
C TYR A 54 6.75 9.63 -29.60
N SER A 55 5.68 9.90 -28.86
CA SER A 55 4.56 8.98 -28.68
C SER A 55 3.27 9.74 -28.39
N SER A 56 2.19 9.37 -29.09
CA SER A 56 0.85 9.89 -28.80
C SER A 56 0.29 9.40 -27.46
N PHE A 57 0.79 8.27 -26.94
CA PHE A 57 0.34 7.71 -25.66
C PHE A 57 1.00 8.40 -24.46
N PHE A 58 2.29 8.74 -24.57
CA PHE A 58 3.06 9.41 -23.51
C PHE A 58 3.20 10.92 -23.69
N SER A 59 2.65 11.48 -24.78
CA SER A 59 2.41 12.91 -24.97
C SER A 59 1.68 13.50 -23.76
N GLN A 60 1.87 14.78 -23.44
CA GLN A 60 1.14 15.42 -22.35
C GLN A 60 0.80 16.90 -22.61
N ASP A 61 -0.47 17.21 -22.86
CA ASP A 61 -1.04 18.56 -22.85
C ASP A 61 -1.92 18.74 -21.60
N TRP A 62 -1.50 19.65 -20.70
CA TRP A 62 -2.23 19.98 -19.47
C TRP A 62 -3.64 20.54 -19.71
N ARG A 63 -3.93 21.01 -20.92
CA ARG A 63 -5.25 21.53 -21.31
C ARG A 63 -6.17 20.42 -21.80
N ASP A 64 -5.63 19.26 -22.17
CA ASP A 64 -6.41 18.08 -22.56
C ASP A 64 -6.98 17.39 -21.31
N LYS A 65 -8.25 17.69 -21.04
CA LYS A 65 -8.99 17.12 -19.92
C LYS A 65 -9.09 15.60 -19.98
N ASN A 66 -9.23 15.02 -21.18
CA ASN A 66 -9.39 13.58 -21.35
C ASN A 66 -8.09 12.85 -21.03
N GLN A 67 -6.97 13.37 -21.52
CA GLN A 67 -5.65 12.85 -21.20
C GLN A 67 -5.36 12.93 -19.70
N MET A 68 -5.64 14.07 -19.06
CA MET A 68 -5.46 14.23 -17.61
C MET A 68 -6.30 13.22 -16.82
N THR A 69 -7.56 12.99 -17.21
CA THR A 69 -8.43 12.01 -16.55
C THR A 69 -7.97 10.56 -16.78
N ASN A 70 -7.42 10.23 -17.95
CA ASN A 70 -6.88 8.89 -18.22
C ASN A 70 -5.68 8.59 -17.34
N ILE A 71 -4.74 9.54 -17.22
CA ILE A 71 -3.58 9.41 -16.33
C ILE A 71 -4.04 9.17 -14.90
N ILE A 72 -4.95 9.99 -14.36
CA ILE A 72 -5.51 9.79 -13.02
C ILE A 72 -6.18 8.41 -12.91
N GLY A 73 -6.94 7.99 -13.91
CA GLY A 73 -7.59 6.67 -13.96
C GLY A 73 -6.61 5.51 -13.82
N TYR A 74 -5.49 5.54 -14.54
CA TYR A 74 -4.44 4.51 -14.41
C TYR A 74 -3.86 4.47 -12.99
N HIS A 75 -3.58 5.64 -12.39
CA HIS A 75 -3.06 5.72 -11.03
C HIS A 75 -4.08 5.22 -10.00
N LEU A 76 -5.37 5.52 -10.16
CA LEU A 76 -6.42 5.03 -9.27
C LEU A 76 -6.55 3.50 -9.30
N ILE A 77 -6.40 2.89 -10.49
CA ILE A 77 -6.36 1.42 -10.61
C ILE A 77 -5.16 0.85 -9.86
N LEU A 78 -3.97 1.43 -10.03
CA LEU A 78 -2.75 0.99 -9.33
C LEU A 78 -2.89 1.13 -7.81
N LEU A 79 -3.46 2.23 -7.32
CA LEU A 79 -3.75 2.43 -5.90
C LEU A 79 -4.76 1.40 -5.38
N GLY A 80 -5.81 1.11 -6.15
CA GLY A 80 -6.79 0.08 -5.82
C GLY A 80 -6.15 -1.31 -5.70
N VAL A 81 -5.27 -1.68 -6.65
CA VAL A 81 -4.47 -2.92 -6.56
C VAL A 81 -3.59 -2.92 -5.31
N GLY A 82 -2.92 -1.80 -5.01
CA GLY A 82 -2.11 -1.65 -3.79
C GLY A 82 -2.90 -1.88 -2.49
N ALA A 83 -4.11 -1.32 -2.39
CA ALA A 83 -4.99 -1.56 -1.25
C ALA A 83 -5.43 -3.04 -1.16
N LEU A 84 -5.73 -3.68 -2.29
CA LEU A 84 -6.08 -5.10 -2.32
C LEU A 84 -4.91 -6.03 -1.96
N LEU A 85 -3.66 -5.66 -2.25
CA LEU A 85 -2.49 -6.44 -1.81
C LEU A 85 -2.44 -6.60 -0.28
N LEU A 86 -2.84 -5.56 0.47
CA LEU A 86 -2.96 -5.66 1.93
C LEU A 86 -4.07 -6.64 2.34
N VAL A 87 -5.22 -6.60 1.67
CA VAL A 87 -6.32 -7.55 1.90
C VAL A 87 -5.86 -8.97 1.61
N PHE A 88 -5.16 -9.18 0.49
CA PHE A 88 -4.61 -10.49 0.15
C PHE A 88 -3.63 -11.00 1.20
N LYS A 89 -2.75 -10.12 1.72
CA LYS A 89 -1.82 -10.47 2.81
C LYS A 89 -2.57 -10.94 4.06
N ALA A 90 -3.58 -10.18 4.48
CA ALA A 90 -4.34 -10.46 5.69
C ALA A 90 -5.22 -11.72 5.60
N MET A 91 -5.73 -12.06 4.41
CA MET A 91 -6.68 -13.17 4.24
C MET A 91 -6.04 -14.47 3.77
N PHE A 92 -5.01 -14.41 2.91
CA PHE A 92 -4.50 -15.61 2.22
C PHE A 92 -3.01 -15.89 2.47
N PHE A 93 -2.21 -14.86 2.76
CA PHE A 93 -0.76 -15.01 2.94
C PHE A 93 -0.34 -14.89 4.41
N GLY A 94 -0.87 -15.76 5.25
CA GLY A 94 -0.44 -15.91 6.65
C GLY A 94 -0.97 -14.86 7.64
N GLY A 95 -1.73 -13.85 7.20
CA GLY A 95 -2.41 -12.94 8.12
C GLY A 95 -1.65 -11.66 8.46
N VAL A 96 -2.04 -11.00 9.54
CA VAL A 96 -1.38 -9.80 10.10
C VAL A 96 -1.24 -9.96 11.61
N TYR A 97 -0.36 -9.18 12.23
CA TYR A 97 -0.22 -9.20 13.67
C TYR A 97 -1.41 -8.49 14.35
N ASP A 98 -2.11 -9.21 15.22
CA ASP A 98 -3.30 -8.75 15.93
C ASP A 98 -3.00 -8.66 17.42
N THR A 99 -2.90 -7.42 17.94
CA THR A 99 -2.68 -7.17 19.37
C THR A 99 -3.85 -7.56 20.25
N TRP A 100 -5.04 -7.75 19.67
CA TRP A 100 -6.29 -8.10 20.34
C TRP A 100 -6.63 -9.58 20.21
N ALA A 101 -5.70 -10.40 19.71
CA ALA A 101 -5.90 -11.84 19.62
C ALA A 101 -6.22 -12.44 21.02
N PRO A 102 -7.19 -13.37 21.12
CA PRO A 102 -7.55 -13.99 22.39
C PRO A 102 -6.35 -14.72 23.01
N GLY A 103 -6.01 -14.40 24.26
CA GLY A 103 -4.86 -14.98 24.96
C GLY A 103 -3.55 -14.21 24.84
N GLY A 104 -3.54 -13.09 24.10
CA GLY A 104 -2.38 -12.23 23.88
C GLY A 104 -2.12 -12.02 22.39
N GLY A 105 -1.41 -10.94 22.03
CA GLY A 105 -1.20 -10.58 20.64
C GLY A 105 -0.46 -11.65 19.84
N ASP A 106 -0.91 -11.93 18.62
CA ASP A 106 -0.31 -12.96 17.75
C ASP A 106 -0.63 -12.68 16.26
N VAL A 107 0.04 -13.36 15.35
CA VAL A 107 -0.26 -13.31 13.91
C VAL A 107 -1.52 -14.11 13.61
N ARG A 108 -2.50 -13.48 12.97
CA ARG A 108 -3.81 -14.08 12.70
C ARG A 108 -4.27 -13.84 11.25
N ILE A 109 -4.80 -14.89 10.64
CA ILE A 109 -5.49 -14.80 9.35
C ILE A 109 -6.89 -14.22 9.55
N ILE A 110 -7.25 -13.22 8.74
CA ILE A 110 -8.57 -12.61 8.76
C ILE A 110 -9.50 -13.36 7.80
N THR A 111 -10.40 -14.17 8.35
CA THR A 111 -11.33 -14.99 7.55
C THR A 111 -12.66 -14.27 7.27
N ASN A 112 -13.06 -13.35 8.13
CA ASN A 112 -14.34 -12.64 8.06
C ASN A 112 -14.11 -11.12 8.12
N PRO A 113 -13.66 -10.48 7.04
CA PRO A 113 -13.55 -9.02 7.01
C PRO A 113 -14.95 -8.37 7.07
N THR A 114 -15.05 -7.21 7.73
CA THR A 114 -16.30 -6.45 7.78
C THR A 114 -16.63 -5.90 6.39
N LEU A 115 -17.78 -6.29 5.83
CA LEU A 115 -18.26 -5.81 4.52
C LEU A 115 -19.47 -4.87 4.63
N SER A 116 -20.00 -4.68 5.84
CA SER A 116 -21.17 -3.82 6.06
C SER A 116 -20.83 -2.35 5.74
N PRO A 117 -21.49 -1.71 4.74
CA PRO A 117 -21.22 -0.33 4.40
C PRO A 117 -21.54 0.63 5.55
N GLY A 118 -22.56 0.32 6.35
CA GLY A 118 -22.95 1.14 7.50
C GLY A 118 -21.85 1.20 8.57
N VAL A 119 -21.09 0.12 8.74
CA VAL A 119 -19.92 0.11 9.64
C VAL A 119 -18.76 0.87 9.01
N ILE A 120 -18.39 0.55 7.76
CA ILE A 120 -17.23 1.13 7.08
C ILE A 120 -17.39 2.66 6.91
N PHE A 121 -18.47 3.10 6.29
CA PHE A 121 -18.74 4.53 6.09
C PHE A 121 -19.18 5.22 7.39
N GLY A 122 -19.67 4.46 8.37
CA GLY A 122 -19.97 4.97 9.71
C GLY A 122 -18.76 5.63 10.36
N TYR A 123 -17.55 5.08 10.21
CA TYR A 123 -16.32 5.69 10.70
C TYR A 123 -16.05 7.09 10.12
N LEU A 124 -16.37 7.31 8.83
CA LEU A 124 -16.17 8.61 8.18
C LEU A 124 -17.10 9.70 8.72
N GLY A 125 -18.26 9.32 9.26
CA GLY A 125 -19.25 10.24 9.82
C GLY A 125 -19.09 10.55 11.31
N ARG A 126 -18.18 9.87 12.01
CA ARG A 126 -17.94 10.09 13.45
C ARG A 126 -17.26 11.44 13.72
N ALA A 127 -17.53 12.02 14.88
CA ALA A 127 -16.91 13.26 15.31
C ALA A 127 -15.40 13.08 15.57
N PRO A 128 -14.56 14.09 15.29
CA PRO A 128 -13.12 14.04 15.51
C PRO A 128 -12.72 14.37 16.96
N PHE A 129 -13.68 14.41 17.90
CA PHE A 129 -13.44 14.78 19.29
C PHE A 129 -13.18 13.57 20.19
N GLY A 130 -12.73 13.84 21.42
CA GLY A 130 -12.46 12.81 22.42
C GLY A 130 -13.68 11.94 22.70
N GLY A 131 -13.49 10.62 22.71
CA GLY A 131 -14.55 9.62 22.89
C GLY A 131 -15.08 9.02 21.59
N GLU A 132 -14.92 9.69 20.43
CA GLU A 132 -15.33 9.16 19.12
C GLU A 132 -14.15 8.83 18.20
N GLY A 133 -13.25 9.80 17.98
CA GLY A 133 -11.97 9.57 17.29
C GLY A 133 -12.03 9.36 15.76
N TRP A 134 -13.13 9.71 15.08
CA TRP A 134 -13.28 9.57 13.62
C TRP A 134 -12.77 8.21 13.08
N ILE A 135 -11.91 8.19 12.05
CA ILE A 135 -11.29 6.97 11.51
C ILE A 135 -10.19 6.37 12.40
N ILE A 136 -9.69 7.12 13.39
CA ILE A 136 -8.67 6.64 14.33
C ILE A 136 -9.32 5.69 15.37
N GLY A 137 -10.64 5.76 15.55
CA GLY A 137 -11.39 4.84 16.41
C GLY A 137 -11.59 3.43 15.81
N VAL A 138 -10.91 3.09 14.71
CA VAL A 138 -10.93 1.78 14.06
C VAL A 138 -10.41 0.68 14.96
#